data_AF-A0A8T5QY59-F1
#
_entry.id   AF-A0A8T5QY59-F1
#
_cell.length_a   1.000
_cell.length_b   1.000
_cell.length_c   1.000
_cell.angle_alpha   90.00
_cell.angle_beta   90.00
_cell.angle_gamma   90.00
#
_symmetry.space_group_name_H-M   'P 1'
#
loop_
_entity.id
_entity.type
_entity.pdbx_description
1 polymer ?
#
loop_
_entity_poly.entity_id
_entity_poly.type
_entity_poly.pdbx_seq_one_letter_code
_entity_poly.pdbx_strand_id
1 'polypeptide(L)'
;GGQTHATFDSALPDGREFDNTMQRSIYYNFFDGFTSRAFIGTERTVQYLKRLGVNEFINLITCSDNYNPANYPNPKSAEAHEFIPTWMFATPTFGGLRLSLSDDSRLHYGIGKPNNWKNSIEEIKLNNDKINIDITLTPGLNVIIGESSSGKTLLVDSLYRRLTGVEFGESKYLEFGVDLINIKYPDDLDPHFIRQNFVSSVTNDDKKINDIEIIEKILPENKSARRKIEKGLNDLSEHFRELLDFVDNIEKLEAEINRIPTLQTLIVLEHVDENMLNAFLSQISLIKNVEYSSEEYEIDVEFLSSLDDKLTKNPFVDHNADLIQQLKAELEEAKQYSVLEKKARQIVSNEKKKIDQALTEKKGEAQRKKQDFEGLVIKMKKYYDQLLKFDEILNKIAEYSIEAHSQKINIEDYELSIENKFEMNKDIVVSELNKLLLKDNSISSFDDITPNQLFKRNFKGNIKGVQKGSGSTYKTIKENLHSSFVENDKINYKIFTPDGKDFDQLSPGLKTAIILDLILNYEEDRAPLIIDQPEDNLATSYMNDGLVKSIKRMKNKKQIIFVSHNATIPMAGDAQNIILCENNDGKIEIKSSPLEGQINGIDVVDHIAKIADGGKSSIKKRFKKYNLKKFKED
;
A
#
# COMPACT_ATOMS: atom_id res chain seq x y z
N GLY A 1 41.44 -12.38 -49.38
CA GLY A 1 42.42 -13.07 -50.24
C GLY A 1 41.72 -14.21 -50.92
N GLY A 2 41.80 -14.30 -52.25
CA GLY A 2 41.02 -15.26 -53.03
C GLY A 2 41.32 -16.70 -52.64
N GLN A 3 40.29 -17.48 -52.35
CA GLN A 3 40.36 -18.93 -52.25
C GLN A 3 39.64 -19.52 -53.46
N THR A 4 40.41 -20.24 -54.27
CA THR A 4 39.92 -21.02 -55.41
C THR A 4 39.06 -22.19 -54.93
N HIS A 5 37.93 -22.43 -55.59
CA HIS A 5 36.97 -23.49 -55.27
C HIS A 5 37.57 -24.92 -55.21
N ALA A 6 38.74 -25.14 -55.82
CA ALA A 6 39.46 -26.43 -55.80
C ALA A 6 40.09 -26.80 -54.43
N THR A 7 40.10 -25.88 -53.46
CA THR A 7 40.63 -26.19 -52.11
C THR A 7 39.70 -27.15 -51.34
N PHE A 8 38.44 -27.29 -51.77
CA PHE A 8 37.47 -28.21 -51.17
C PHE A 8 37.70 -29.66 -51.62
N ASP A 9 38.18 -29.86 -52.86
CA ASP A 9 38.37 -31.19 -53.46
C ASP A 9 39.56 -31.96 -52.87
N SER A 10 40.49 -31.26 -52.20
CA SER A 10 41.70 -31.84 -51.60
C SER A 10 41.73 -31.77 -50.06
N ALA A 11 40.67 -31.27 -49.42
CA ALA A 11 40.59 -31.11 -47.97
C ALA A 11 40.29 -32.40 -47.20
N LEU A 12 39.99 -33.52 -47.89
CA LEU A 12 39.54 -34.77 -47.28
C LEU A 12 40.43 -35.95 -47.72
N PRO A 13 41.08 -36.66 -46.77
CA PRO A 13 41.71 -37.95 -47.04
C PRO A 13 40.64 -39.03 -47.32
N ASP A 14 40.94 -39.95 -48.24
CA ASP A 14 40.08 -41.09 -48.56
C ASP A 14 39.72 -41.91 -47.31
N GLY A 15 38.42 -42.14 -47.09
CA GLY A 15 37.89 -42.98 -46.01
C GLY A 15 37.28 -42.26 -44.80
N ARG A 16 37.10 -40.92 -44.82
CA ARG A 16 36.35 -40.20 -43.77
C ARG A 16 34.97 -39.75 -44.26
N GLU A 17 33.92 -40.16 -43.57
CA GLU A 17 32.55 -39.67 -43.82
C GLU A 17 32.39 -38.20 -43.42
N PHE A 18 31.78 -37.43 -44.32
CA PHE A 18 31.55 -35.99 -44.27
C PHE A 18 30.47 -35.56 -43.25
N ASP A 19 29.94 -36.49 -42.45
CA ASP A 19 28.71 -36.26 -41.68
C ASP A 19 28.89 -35.40 -40.44
N ASN A 20 30.10 -35.30 -39.87
CA ASN A 20 30.27 -34.57 -38.61
C ASN A 20 30.48 -33.05 -38.79
N THR A 21 31.10 -32.57 -39.87
CA THR A 21 31.50 -31.14 -39.94
C THR A 21 30.33 -30.24 -40.34
N MET A 22 29.48 -30.68 -41.27
CA MET A 22 28.28 -29.93 -41.66
C MET A 22 27.14 -30.12 -40.65
N GLN A 23 26.99 -31.30 -40.02
CA GLN A 23 26.14 -31.43 -38.84
C GLN A 23 26.64 -30.55 -37.71
N ARG A 24 27.95 -30.51 -37.42
CA ARG A 24 28.53 -29.56 -36.44
C ARG A 24 28.28 -28.10 -36.84
N SER A 25 28.39 -27.74 -38.11
CA SER A 25 28.08 -26.39 -38.60
C SER A 25 26.60 -26.01 -38.48
N ILE A 26 25.69 -26.98 -38.49
CA ILE A 26 24.24 -26.79 -38.29
C ILE A 26 23.85 -26.96 -36.81
N TYR A 27 24.65 -27.68 -36.00
CA TYR A 27 24.43 -27.94 -34.57
C TYR A 27 25.09 -26.93 -33.64
N TYR A 28 26.25 -26.38 -34.03
CA TYR A 28 26.84 -25.25 -33.34
C TYR A 28 26.12 -24.02 -33.84
N ASN A 29 25.24 -23.45 -32.99
CA ASN A 29 24.81 -22.07 -33.15
C ASN A 29 26.06 -21.23 -33.49
N PHE A 30 26.10 -20.63 -34.67
CA PHE A 30 27.09 -19.60 -34.95
C PHE A 30 26.82 -18.48 -33.95
N PHE A 31 27.80 -18.19 -33.11
CA PHE A 31 27.80 -16.99 -32.28
C PHE A 31 28.69 -15.99 -33.00
N ASP A 32 28.05 -15.05 -33.70
CA ASP A 32 28.76 -13.94 -34.31
C ASP A 32 28.88 -12.83 -33.26
N GLY A 33 30.12 -12.46 -32.95
CA GLY A 33 30.43 -11.35 -32.08
C GLY A 33 31.26 -10.32 -32.81
N PHE A 34 30.81 -9.06 -32.86
CA PHE A 34 31.66 -7.98 -33.34
C PHE A 34 32.56 -7.50 -32.21
N THR A 35 33.84 -7.38 -32.52
CA THR A 35 34.85 -6.93 -31.57
C THR A 35 35.18 -5.46 -31.78
N SER A 36 35.25 -4.71 -30.69
CA SER A 36 35.76 -3.33 -30.68
C SER A 36 36.74 -3.13 -29.51
N ARG A 37 37.67 -2.19 -29.62
CA ARG A 37 38.59 -1.86 -28.52
C ARG A 37 37.93 -0.99 -27.43
N ALA A 38 36.93 -0.19 -27.83
CA ALA A 38 36.19 0.73 -26.96
C ALA A 38 34.68 0.71 -27.30
N PHE A 39 33.83 1.32 -26.46
CA PHE A 39 32.38 1.43 -26.73
C PHE A 39 32.01 2.52 -27.77
N ILE A 40 32.98 3.19 -28.38
CA ILE A 40 32.72 4.28 -29.33
C ILE A 40 31.99 3.70 -30.55
N GLY A 41 30.71 4.08 -30.72
CA GLY A 41 29.86 3.59 -31.81
C GLY A 41 29.16 2.26 -31.54
N THR A 42 29.28 1.63 -30.36
CA THR A 42 28.52 0.41 -30.04
C THR A 42 27.01 0.64 -30.11
N GLU A 43 26.51 1.77 -29.60
CA GLU A 43 25.07 2.12 -29.72
C GLU A 43 24.62 2.22 -31.18
N ARG A 44 25.45 2.82 -32.06
CA ARG A 44 25.17 2.92 -33.49
C ARG A 44 25.17 1.55 -34.16
N THR A 45 26.08 0.66 -33.77
CA THR A 45 26.13 -0.72 -34.24
C THR A 45 24.94 -1.53 -33.74
N VAL A 46 24.54 -1.40 -32.47
CA VAL A 46 23.33 -2.02 -31.91
C VAL A 46 22.08 -1.54 -32.65
N GLN A 47 21.95 -0.23 -32.86
CA GLN A 47 20.86 0.36 -33.66
C GLN A 47 20.83 -0.19 -35.10
N TYR A 48 22.00 -0.37 -35.71
CA TYR A 48 22.13 -0.97 -37.04
C TYR A 48 21.73 -2.45 -37.06
N LEU A 49 22.15 -3.24 -36.07
CA LEU A 49 21.77 -4.65 -35.92
C LEU A 49 20.27 -4.80 -35.64
N LYS A 50 19.67 -3.89 -34.84
CA LYS A 50 18.23 -3.80 -34.62
C LYS A 50 17.49 -3.54 -35.92
N ARG A 51 17.95 -2.58 -36.73
CA ARG A 51 17.38 -2.29 -38.05
C ARG A 51 17.46 -3.48 -39.02
N LEU A 52 18.49 -4.32 -38.90
CA LEU A 52 18.66 -5.54 -39.69
C LEU A 52 17.87 -6.75 -39.15
N GLY A 53 17.27 -6.65 -37.97
CA GLY A 53 16.53 -7.75 -37.34
C GLY A 53 17.43 -8.90 -36.84
N VAL A 54 18.73 -8.64 -36.62
CA VAL A 54 19.71 -9.67 -36.20
C VAL A 54 20.28 -9.43 -34.80
N ASN A 55 19.86 -8.35 -34.13
CA ASN A 55 20.29 -7.98 -32.77
C ASN A 55 20.11 -9.11 -31.74
N GLU A 56 19.08 -9.94 -31.89
CA GLU A 56 18.82 -11.06 -30.97
C GLU A 56 19.80 -12.23 -31.14
N PHE A 57 20.57 -12.25 -32.23
CA PHE A 57 21.49 -13.34 -32.56
C PHE A 57 22.96 -12.92 -32.54
N ILE A 58 23.24 -11.61 -32.47
CA ILE A 58 24.57 -11.04 -32.61
C ILE A 58 24.83 -10.07 -31.45
N ASN A 59 25.82 -10.41 -30.63
CA ASN A 59 26.20 -9.62 -29.46
C ASN A 59 27.56 -8.94 -29.66
N LEU A 60 27.75 -7.76 -29.07
CA LEU A 60 29.01 -7.02 -29.16
C LEU A 60 29.88 -7.37 -27.96
N ILE A 61 31.18 -7.56 -28.17
CA ILE A 61 32.14 -7.70 -27.07
C ILE A 61 33.35 -6.83 -27.35
N THR A 62 34.00 -6.34 -26.30
CA THR A 62 35.25 -5.62 -26.46
C THR A 62 36.43 -6.57 -26.43
N CYS A 63 37.40 -6.38 -27.32
CA CYS A 63 38.64 -7.15 -27.35
C CYS A 63 39.83 -6.23 -27.59
N SER A 64 40.99 -6.62 -27.07
CA SER A 64 42.26 -5.98 -27.41
C SER A 64 42.85 -6.65 -28.66
N ASP A 65 43.33 -5.84 -29.60
CA ASP A 65 44.11 -6.25 -30.77
C ASP A 65 45.59 -6.55 -30.42
N ASN A 66 45.91 -6.65 -29.13
CA ASN A 66 47.25 -6.92 -28.64
C ASN A 66 47.53 -8.44 -28.56
N TYR A 67 48.50 -8.88 -29.35
CA TYR A 67 48.97 -10.27 -29.39
C TYR A 67 50.18 -10.54 -28.49
N ASN A 68 50.62 -9.56 -27.69
CA ASN A 68 51.71 -9.70 -26.72
C ASN A 68 51.15 -9.83 -25.29
N PRO A 69 51.16 -11.03 -24.68
CA PRO A 69 50.65 -11.25 -23.34
C PRO A 69 51.30 -10.37 -22.26
N ALA A 70 52.59 -10.02 -22.42
CA ALA A 70 53.33 -9.22 -21.43
C ALA A 70 52.87 -7.75 -21.38
N ASN A 71 52.16 -7.28 -22.41
CA ASN A 71 51.67 -5.90 -22.50
C ASN A 71 50.14 -5.85 -22.63
N TYR A 72 49.44 -6.96 -22.45
CA TYR A 72 47.98 -7.01 -22.53
C TYR A 72 47.36 -6.28 -21.33
N PRO A 73 46.29 -5.46 -21.52
CA PRO A 73 45.52 -5.23 -22.73
C PRO A 73 45.94 -4.01 -23.59
N ASN A 74 47.10 -3.40 -23.34
CA ASN A 74 47.53 -2.14 -23.99
C ASN A 74 47.62 -2.24 -25.53
N PRO A 75 47.37 -1.17 -26.29
CA PRO A 75 47.42 -1.23 -27.75
C PRO A 75 48.85 -1.29 -28.29
N LYS A 76 48.98 -1.71 -29.55
CA LYS A 76 50.24 -1.58 -30.29
C LYS A 76 50.51 -0.13 -30.74
N SER A 77 49.46 0.62 -31.07
CA SER A 77 49.55 2.01 -31.53
C SER A 77 49.26 2.99 -30.39
N ALA A 78 50.02 4.08 -30.33
CA ALA A 78 49.78 5.18 -29.39
C ALA A 78 48.49 5.97 -29.70
N GLU A 79 47.95 5.83 -30.92
CA GLU A 79 46.71 6.51 -31.36
C GLU A 79 45.44 5.69 -31.08
N ALA A 80 45.58 4.46 -30.57
CA ALA A 80 44.44 3.60 -30.30
C ALA A 80 43.70 4.02 -29.01
N HIS A 81 42.38 3.91 -29.04
CA HIS A 81 41.54 4.17 -27.87
C HIS A 81 41.91 3.26 -26.68
N GLU A 82 41.64 3.78 -25.47
CA GLU A 82 41.77 3.01 -24.24
C GLU A 82 40.91 1.74 -24.30
N PHE A 83 41.44 0.63 -23.80
CA PHE A 83 40.69 -0.62 -23.78
C PHE A 83 39.66 -0.59 -22.64
N ILE A 84 38.39 -0.76 -23.00
CA ILE A 84 37.30 -0.85 -22.04
C ILE A 84 36.82 -2.30 -22.04
N PRO A 85 36.93 -3.04 -20.94
CA PRO A 85 36.56 -4.45 -20.92
C PRO A 85 35.04 -4.67 -20.91
N THR A 86 34.63 -5.82 -21.45
CA THR A 86 33.28 -6.37 -21.29
C THR A 86 33.31 -7.32 -20.10
N TRP A 87 32.53 -6.99 -19.08
CA TRP A 87 32.21 -7.88 -17.96
C TRP A 87 31.08 -8.80 -18.38
N MET A 88 31.27 -10.10 -18.19
CA MET A 88 30.29 -11.13 -18.55
C MET A 88 29.74 -11.77 -17.29
N PHE A 89 28.42 -11.87 -17.20
CA PHE A 89 27.77 -12.53 -16.07
C PHE A 89 27.67 -14.04 -16.30
N ALA A 90 28.83 -14.69 -16.29
CA ALA A 90 29.00 -16.11 -16.51
C ALA A 90 30.30 -16.60 -15.84
N THR A 91 30.44 -17.91 -15.75
CA THR A 91 31.69 -18.55 -15.33
C THR A 91 32.82 -18.28 -16.34
N PRO A 92 34.09 -18.20 -15.89
CA PRO A 92 35.25 -18.00 -16.76
C PRO A 92 35.62 -19.28 -17.53
N THR A 93 34.65 -19.84 -18.25
CA THR A 93 34.76 -21.06 -19.06
C THR A 93 34.33 -20.77 -20.50
N PHE A 94 34.70 -21.64 -21.44
CA PHE A 94 34.20 -21.51 -22.82
C PHE A 94 32.67 -21.63 -22.88
N GLY A 95 32.06 -22.43 -22.00
CA GLY A 95 30.61 -22.54 -21.87
C GLY A 95 29.98 -21.21 -21.45
N GLY A 96 30.57 -20.52 -20.47
CA GLY A 96 30.11 -19.22 -19.99
C GLY A 96 30.25 -18.11 -21.05
N LEU A 97 31.37 -18.09 -21.80
CA LEU A 97 31.54 -17.18 -22.94
C LEU A 97 30.47 -17.43 -24.00
N ARG A 98 30.27 -18.70 -24.40
CA ARG A 98 29.27 -19.09 -25.39
C ARG A 98 27.86 -18.66 -24.98
N LEU A 99 27.49 -18.85 -23.71
CA LEU A 99 26.19 -18.47 -23.19
C LEU A 99 26.02 -16.94 -23.14
N SER A 100 27.07 -16.21 -22.76
CA SER A 100 27.07 -14.74 -22.74
C SER A 100 26.94 -14.12 -24.13
N LEU A 101 27.45 -14.78 -25.16
CA LEU A 101 27.25 -14.36 -26.55
C LEU A 101 25.85 -14.68 -27.09
N SER A 102 25.04 -15.46 -26.37
CA SER A 102 23.67 -15.79 -26.75
C SER A 102 22.62 -14.85 -26.16
N ASP A 103 22.98 -14.06 -25.15
CA ASP A 103 22.06 -13.16 -24.44
C ASP A 103 22.79 -11.89 -23.98
N ASP A 104 22.41 -10.73 -24.52
CA ASP A 104 23.03 -9.43 -24.24
C ASP A 104 22.89 -9.00 -22.77
N SER A 105 21.89 -9.52 -22.05
CA SER A 105 21.69 -9.21 -20.63
C SER A 105 22.85 -9.66 -19.74
N ARG A 106 23.73 -10.54 -20.23
CA ARG A 106 24.95 -10.95 -19.51
C ARG A 106 26.13 -10.01 -19.74
N LEU A 107 26.06 -9.06 -20.66
CA LEU A 107 27.19 -8.24 -21.09
C LEU A 107 27.10 -6.83 -20.51
N HIS A 108 28.18 -6.40 -19.85
CA HIS A 108 28.31 -5.03 -19.34
C HIS A 108 29.65 -4.43 -19.77
N TYR A 109 29.62 -3.25 -20.40
CA TYR A 109 30.81 -2.55 -20.87
C TYR A 109 31.24 -1.51 -19.85
N GLY A 110 32.47 -1.59 -19.34
CA GLY A 110 32.95 -0.60 -18.38
C GLY A 110 34.29 -0.95 -17.74
N ILE A 111 35.00 0.08 -17.26
CA ILE A 111 36.34 -0.06 -16.67
C ILE A 111 36.30 -0.86 -15.36
N GLY A 112 35.23 -0.72 -14.57
CA GLY A 112 35.03 -1.44 -13.32
C GLY A 112 33.94 -2.52 -13.39
N LYS A 113 34.04 -3.52 -12.51
CA LYS A 113 32.98 -4.51 -12.31
C LYS A 113 31.68 -3.80 -11.90
N PRO A 114 30.51 -4.17 -12.46
CA PRO A 114 29.23 -3.56 -12.11
C PRO A 114 28.95 -3.60 -10.60
N ASN A 115 28.61 -2.45 -10.03
CA ASN A 115 28.37 -2.29 -8.59
C ASN A 115 27.00 -2.80 -8.13
N ASN A 116 26.03 -2.97 -9.04
CA ASN A 116 24.66 -3.44 -8.74
C ASN A 116 24.61 -4.89 -8.24
N TRP A 117 25.75 -5.57 -8.17
CA TRP A 117 25.89 -7.00 -7.88
C TRP A 117 26.49 -7.31 -6.50
N LYS A 118 26.49 -6.34 -5.58
CA LYS A 118 27.10 -6.51 -4.24
C LYS A 118 26.11 -6.97 -3.16
N ASN A 119 24.82 -6.77 -3.38
CA ASN A 119 23.80 -6.83 -2.33
C ASN A 119 22.93 -8.09 -2.50
N SER A 120 23.49 -9.27 -2.22
CA SER A 120 22.81 -10.55 -2.48
C SER A 120 23.09 -11.59 -1.41
N ILE A 121 22.12 -12.48 -1.18
CA ILE A 121 22.32 -13.71 -0.41
C ILE A 121 23.35 -14.56 -1.16
N GLU A 122 24.40 -15.01 -0.47
CA GLU A 122 25.56 -15.66 -1.11
C GLU A 122 25.55 -17.18 -0.94
N GLU A 123 25.17 -17.67 0.24
CA GLU A 123 25.34 -19.08 0.60
C GLU A 123 24.27 -19.53 1.60
N ILE A 124 23.77 -20.75 1.41
CA ILE A 124 22.82 -21.39 2.32
C ILE A 124 23.31 -22.81 2.61
N LYS A 125 23.45 -23.12 3.90
CA LYS A 125 23.98 -24.40 4.39
C LYS A 125 23.11 -24.98 5.50
N LEU A 126 22.83 -26.27 5.39
CA LEU A 126 22.20 -27.09 6.42
C LEU A 126 22.52 -28.56 6.14
N ASN A 127 23.06 -29.29 7.11
CA ASN A 127 23.34 -30.71 6.92
C ASN A 127 22.91 -31.51 8.15
N ASN A 128 22.00 -32.45 7.95
CA ASN A 128 21.56 -33.42 8.93
C ASN A 128 21.10 -34.73 8.24
N ASP A 129 20.49 -35.64 9.01
CA ASP A 129 20.07 -36.94 8.51
C ASP A 129 18.95 -36.86 7.45
N LYS A 130 18.09 -35.84 7.52
CA LYS A 130 16.92 -35.67 6.64
C LYS A 130 17.15 -34.71 5.48
N ILE A 131 18.07 -33.76 5.62
CA ILE A 131 18.31 -32.73 4.60
C ILE A 131 19.79 -32.37 4.50
N ASN A 132 20.25 -32.16 3.27
CA ASN A 132 21.55 -31.61 2.94
C ASN A 132 21.39 -30.45 1.94
N ILE A 133 21.57 -29.23 2.43
CA ILE A 133 21.60 -27.98 1.66
C ILE A 133 23.06 -27.51 1.63
N ASP A 134 23.63 -27.46 0.44
CA ASP A 134 24.94 -26.84 0.18
C ASP A 134 24.84 -26.08 -1.13
N ILE A 135 24.37 -24.83 -1.04
CA ILE A 135 24.13 -24.00 -2.22
C ILE A 135 24.81 -22.64 -2.10
N THR A 136 25.29 -22.20 -3.26
CA THR A 136 25.75 -20.85 -3.50
C THR A 136 24.75 -20.15 -4.40
N LEU A 137 24.49 -18.88 -4.12
CA LEU A 137 23.58 -18.03 -4.87
C LEU A 137 24.38 -16.94 -5.58
N THR A 138 23.83 -16.45 -6.67
CA THR A 138 24.41 -15.38 -7.47
C THR A 138 23.52 -14.14 -7.41
N PRO A 139 24.05 -12.92 -7.64
CA PRO A 139 23.22 -11.78 -7.98
C PRO A 139 22.36 -12.09 -9.24
N GLY A 140 21.26 -11.38 -9.42
CA GLY A 140 20.33 -11.67 -10.51
C GLY A 140 19.46 -12.90 -10.28
N LEU A 141 19.22 -13.71 -11.31
CA LEU A 141 18.20 -14.75 -11.32
C LEU A 141 18.74 -16.11 -10.87
N ASN A 142 18.24 -16.58 -9.73
CA ASN A 142 18.45 -17.92 -9.20
C ASN A 142 17.14 -18.69 -9.33
N VAL A 143 17.14 -19.83 -10.03
CA VAL A 143 15.92 -20.61 -10.24
C VAL A 143 16.00 -21.94 -9.49
N ILE A 144 15.02 -22.18 -8.61
CA ILE A 144 14.86 -23.43 -7.87
C ILE A 144 13.97 -24.37 -8.68
N ILE A 145 14.51 -25.54 -9.02
CA ILE A 145 13.84 -26.58 -9.79
C ILE A 145 13.88 -27.92 -9.04
N GLY A 146 12.94 -28.80 -9.35
CA GLY A 146 12.87 -30.14 -8.77
C GLY A 146 11.50 -30.76 -8.93
N GLU A 147 11.38 -32.05 -8.67
CA GLU A 147 10.10 -32.78 -8.70
C GLU A 147 9.17 -32.36 -7.55
N SER A 148 7.91 -32.79 -7.60
CA SER A 148 6.97 -32.58 -6.49
C SER A 148 7.54 -33.14 -5.18
N SER A 149 7.37 -32.41 -4.08
CA SER A 149 7.88 -32.80 -2.75
C SER A 149 9.40 -32.94 -2.63
N SER A 150 10.18 -32.27 -3.51
CA SER A 150 11.65 -32.29 -3.44
C SER A 150 12.27 -31.25 -2.50
N GLY A 151 11.47 -30.42 -1.82
CA GLY A 151 11.96 -29.42 -0.86
C GLY A 151 12.05 -27.98 -1.39
N LYS A 152 11.46 -27.67 -2.54
CA LYS A 152 11.46 -26.31 -3.14
C LYS A 152 10.85 -25.24 -2.22
N THR A 153 9.59 -25.40 -1.85
CA THR A 153 8.87 -24.49 -0.93
C THR A 153 9.49 -24.50 0.47
N LEU A 154 10.01 -25.64 0.92
CA LEU A 154 10.75 -25.75 2.18
C LEU A 154 11.95 -24.81 2.19
N LEU A 155 12.75 -24.79 1.12
CA LEU A 155 13.94 -23.96 1.03
C LEU A 155 13.60 -22.47 1.13
N VAL A 156 12.61 -22.01 0.36
CA VAL A 156 12.21 -20.58 0.35
C VAL A 156 11.50 -20.14 1.63
N ASP A 157 10.64 -20.98 2.23
CA ASP A 157 10.01 -20.70 3.53
C ASP A 157 11.07 -20.58 4.63
N SER A 158 12.03 -21.52 4.66
CA SER A 158 13.11 -21.54 5.65
C SER A 158 14.03 -20.33 5.51
N LEU A 159 14.36 -19.97 4.26
CA LEU A 159 15.15 -18.78 3.93
C LEU A 159 14.46 -17.51 4.41
N TYR A 160 13.19 -17.32 4.04
CA TYR A 160 12.41 -16.15 4.41
C TYR A 160 12.29 -15.98 5.93
N ARG A 161 11.92 -17.05 6.65
CA ARG A 161 11.76 -17.03 8.11
C ARG A 161 13.06 -16.68 8.83
N ARG A 162 14.18 -17.25 8.38
CA ARG A 162 15.48 -17.00 9.00
C ARG A 162 15.93 -15.55 8.83
N LEU A 163 15.70 -14.96 7.65
CA LEU A 163 16.09 -13.58 7.36
C LEU A 163 15.18 -12.55 8.05
N THR A 164 13.87 -12.80 8.10
CA THR A 164 12.89 -11.86 8.67
C THR A 164 12.63 -12.03 10.17
N GLY A 165 13.25 -13.04 10.81
CA GLY A 165 13.06 -13.35 12.22
C GLY A 165 11.69 -13.94 12.59
N VAL A 166 10.87 -14.32 11.59
CA VAL A 166 9.59 -15.00 11.82
C VAL A 166 9.83 -16.34 12.51
N GLU A 167 9.12 -16.61 13.61
CA GLU A 167 9.30 -17.82 14.40
C GLU A 167 9.11 -19.10 13.56
N PHE A 168 10.02 -20.06 13.75
CA PHE A 168 9.95 -21.36 13.09
C PHE A 168 8.89 -22.29 13.68
N GLY A 169 8.32 -21.98 14.85
CA GLY A 169 7.32 -22.82 15.53
C GLY A 169 6.06 -23.08 14.69
N GLU A 170 5.72 -22.18 13.77
CA GLU A 170 4.60 -22.33 12.83
C GLU A 170 5.01 -22.97 11.48
N SER A 171 6.29 -23.24 11.25
CA SER A 171 6.74 -23.85 10.01
C SER A 171 6.37 -25.33 9.99
N LYS A 172 5.72 -25.76 8.92
CA LYS A 172 5.40 -27.17 8.66
C LYS A 172 6.65 -28.02 8.43
N TYR A 173 7.81 -27.39 8.25
CA TYR A 173 9.07 -28.03 7.92
C TYR A 173 10.05 -28.15 9.10
N LEU A 174 9.62 -27.80 10.32
CA LEU A 174 10.45 -27.86 11.53
C LEU A 174 11.10 -29.25 11.73
N GLU A 175 10.41 -30.31 11.32
CA GLU A 175 10.92 -31.69 11.44
C GLU A 175 12.21 -31.96 10.64
N PHE A 176 12.56 -31.09 9.68
CA PHE A 176 13.78 -31.16 8.88
C PHE A 176 14.94 -30.37 9.51
N GLY A 177 14.76 -29.74 10.68
CA GLY A 177 15.78 -28.95 11.37
C GLY A 177 16.11 -27.63 10.66
N VAL A 178 15.13 -27.05 9.97
CA VAL A 178 15.29 -25.83 9.15
C VAL A 178 15.59 -24.57 9.98
N ASP A 179 15.30 -24.60 11.28
CA ASP A 179 15.65 -23.55 12.25
C ASP A 179 17.16 -23.37 12.43
N LEU A 180 17.94 -24.41 12.10
CA LEU A 180 19.41 -24.43 12.15
C LEU A 180 20.07 -23.99 10.83
N ILE A 181 19.29 -23.53 9.85
CA ILE A 181 19.83 -23.10 8.55
C ILE A 181 20.82 -21.94 8.72
N ASN A 182 22.00 -22.09 8.12
CA ASN A 182 23.03 -21.06 8.11
C ASN A 182 23.00 -20.31 6.78
N ILE A 183 22.88 -18.99 6.84
CA ILE A 183 22.78 -18.13 5.66
C ILE A 183 23.91 -17.11 5.73
N LYS A 184 24.65 -16.97 4.62
CA LYS A 184 25.62 -15.89 4.44
C LYS A 184 24.98 -14.79 3.61
N TYR A 185 24.70 -13.66 4.25
CA TYR A 185 24.11 -12.50 3.62
C TYR A 185 24.71 -11.20 4.18
N PRO A 186 25.51 -10.45 3.40
CA PRO A 186 26.26 -9.29 3.92
C PRO A 186 25.41 -8.09 4.35
N ASP A 187 24.24 -7.88 3.73
CA ASP A 187 23.48 -6.63 3.83
C ASP A 187 22.26 -6.69 4.74
N ASP A 188 21.83 -7.90 5.11
CA ASP A 188 20.75 -8.14 6.09
C ASP A 188 19.43 -7.39 5.81
N LEU A 189 19.11 -7.11 4.54
CA LEU A 189 17.80 -6.55 4.14
C LEU A 189 16.73 -7.64 4.11
N ASP A 190 15.57 -7.37 4.70
CA ASP A 190 14.42 -8.26 4.65
C ASP A 190 14.00 -8.55 3.20
N PRO A 191 13.96 -9.82 2.77
CA PRO A 191 13.53 -10.18 1.42
C PRO A 191 12.02 -10.08 1.27
N HIS A 192 11.57 -9.72 0.07
CA HIS A 192 10.16 -9.81 -0.30
C HIS A 192 9.79 -11.24 -0.68
N PHE A 193 8.69 -11.78 -0.14
CA PHE A 193 8.28 -13.15 -0.45
C PHE A 193 6.84 -13.26 -0.98
N ILE A 194 6.72 -13.65 -2.24
CA ILE A 194 5.47 -14.01 -2.90
C ILE A 194 5.31 -15.53 -2.81
N ARG A 195 4.41 -16.01 -1.95
CA ARG A 195 4.12 -17.44 -1.80
C ARG A 195 3.32 -17.98 -2.97
N GLN A 196 3.33 -19.30 -3.14
CA GLN A 196 2.40 -19.98 -4.05
C GLN A 196 0.95 -19.61 -3.71
N ASN A 197 0.16 -19.30 -4.74
CA ASN A 197 -1.24 -18.84 -4.63
C ASN A 197 -1.44 -17.52 -3.86
N PHE A 198 -0.38 -16.81 -3.47
CA PHE A 198 -0.49 -15.53 -2.75
C PHE A 198 -1.32 -14.53 -3.57
N VAL A 199 -0.95 -14.35 -4.84
CA VAL A 199 -1.60 -13.38 -5.72
C VAL A 199 -3.06 -13.75 -5.95
N SER A 200 -3.38 -15.02 -6.19
CA SER A 200 -4.75 -15.49 -6.33
C SER A 200 -5.58 -15.33 -5.05
N SER A 201 -4.96 -15.44 -3.87
CA SER A 201 -5.64 -15.24 -2.59
C SER A 201 -5.97 -13.76 -2.31
N VAL A 202 -5.13 -12.84 -2.80
CA VAL A 202 -5.38 -11.39 -2.73
C VAL A 202 -6.47 -10.97 -3.72
N THR A 203 -6.67 -11.71 -4.82
CA THR A 203 -7.66 -11.34 -5.84
C THR A 203 -9.06 -11.94 -5.65
N ASN A 204 -9.20 -12.97 -4.81
CA ASN A 204 -10.42 -13.77 -4.67
C ASN A 204 -11.16 -13.55 -3.34
N ASP A 205 -10.44 -13.30 -2.26
CA ASP A 205 -11.03 -12.85 -0.99
C ASP A 205 -11.15 -11.32 -1.07
N ASP A 206 -12.10 -10.67 -0.37
CA ASP A 206 -12.25 -9.20 -0.27
C ASP A 206 -11.03 -8.46 0.32
N LYS A 207 -9.86 -9.10 0.36
CA LYS A 207 -8.56 -8.54 0.65
C LYS A 207 -8.20 -7.51 -0.40
N LYS A 208 -7.71 -6.38 0.08
CA LYS A 208 -7.46 -5.22 -0.75
C LYS A 208 -6.06 -5.34 -1.35
N ILE A 209 -5.88 -4.85 -2.57
CA ILE A 209 -4.60 -4.89 -3.32
C ILE A 209 -3.41 -4.30 -2.52
N ASN A 210 -3.68 -3.40 -1.58
CA ASN A 210 -2.67 -2.82 -0.69
C ASN A 210 -2.16 -3.76 0.42
N ASP A 211 -2.74 -4.94 0.60
CA ASP A 211 -2.18 -5.95 1.50
C ASP A 211 -0.83 -6.49 0.97
N ILE A 212 -0.49 -6.17 -0.28
CA ILE A 212 0.81 -6.45 -0.88
C ILE A 212 1.74 -5.26 -0.59
N GLU A 213 2.68 -5.44 0.33
CA GLU A 213 3.63 -4.41 0.80
C GLU A 213 4.34 -3.67 -0.34
N ILE A 214 4.80 -4.41 -1.36
CA ILE A 214 5.43 -3.81 -2.55
C ILE A 214 4.45 -2.90 -3.30
N ILE A 215 3.20 -3.32 -3.46
CA ILE A 215 2.19 -2.51 -4.17
C ILE A 215 1.84 -1.27 -3.35
N GLU A 216 1.75 -1.37 -2.03
CA GLU A 216 1.56 -0.21 -1.17
C GLU A 216 2.66 0.85 -1.39
N LYS A 217 3.92 0.43 -1.53
CA LYS A 217 5.06 1.33 -1.82
C LYS A 217 5.03 1.93 -3.23
N ILE A 218 4.47 1.21 -4.20
CA ILE A 218 4.32 1.67 -5.59
C ILE A 218 3.23 2.75 -5.72
N LEU A 219 2.20 2.68 -4.87
CA LEU A 219 1.00 3.50 -5.01
C LEU A 219 1.25 4.98 -4.59
N PRO A 220 0.57 5.95 -5.24
CA PRO A 220 0.77 7.38 -4.97
C PRO A 220 0.57 7.75 -3.49
N GLU A 221 1.45 8.60 -2.94
CA GLU A 221 1.27 9.15 -1.60
C GLU A 221 -0.01 10.00 -1.53
N ASN A 222 -1.07 9.46 -0.93
CA ASN A 222 -2.34 10.17 -0.81
C ASN A 222 -2.45 11.02 0.47
N LYS A 223 -1.32 11.55 0.96
CA LYS A 223 -1.25 12.24 2.27
C LYS A 223 -2.20 13.45 2.36
N SER A 224 -2.37 14.20 1.28
CA SER A 224 -3.22 15.40 1.27
C SER A 224 -4.71 15.07 1.32
N ALA A 225 -5.17 14.05 0.58
CA ALA A 225 -6.56 13.63 0.61
C ALA A 225 -6.88 12.83 1.89
N ARG A 226 -5.92 12.04 2.40
CA ARG A 226 -6.03 11.41 3.73
C ARG A 226 -6.21 12.44 4.83
N ARG A 227 -5.40 13.50 4.87
CA ARG A 227 -5.58 14.59 5.86
C ARG A 227 -6.95 15.25 5.78
N LYS A 228 -7.53 15.37 4.58
CA LYS A 228 -8.89 15.91 4.41
C LYS A 228 -9.95 14.95 4.94
N ILE A 229 -9.82 13.65 4.68
CA ILE A 229 -10.75 12.62 5.17
C ILE A 229 -10.64 12.49 6.69
N GLU A 230 -9.43 12.40 7.24
CA GLU A 230 -9.20 12.33 8.70
C GLU A 230 -9.75 13.55 9.42
N LYS A 231 -9.45 14.75 8.92
CA LYS A 231 -10.03 15.97 9.47
C LYS A 231 -11.56 15.89 9.42
N GLY A 232 -12.11 15.41 8.31
CA GLY A 232 -13.53 15.37 8.15
C GLY A 232 -14.25 14.36 9.06
N LEU A 233 -13.69 13.17 9.21
CA LEU A 233 -14.16 12.16 10.16
C LEU A 233 -14.12 12.68 11.60
N ASN A 234 -13.08 13.44 11.96
CA ASN A 234 -12.97 14.06 13.28
C ASN A 234 -14.06 15.13 13.48
N ASP A 235 -14.25 16.04 12.51
CA ASP A 235 -15.29 17.08 12.58
C ASP A 235 -16.70 16.45 12.69
N LEU A 236 -16.97 15.41 11.91
CA LEU A 236 -18.22 14.66 11.97
C LEU A 236 -18.43 13.99 13.34
N SER A 237 -17.37 13.39 13.88
CA SER A 237 -17.42 12.72 15.20
C SER A 237 -17.69 13.73 16.32
N GLU A 238 -17.14 14.94 16.24
CA GLU A 238 -17.45 16.02 17.18
C GLU A 238 -18.90 16.51 17.03
N HIS A 239 -19.43 16.67 15.82
CA HIS A 239 -20.85 17.00 15.63
C HIS A 239 -21.79 15.92 16.22
N PHE A 240 -21.50 14.64 16.03
CA PHE A 240 -22.28 13.56 16.67
C PHE A 240 -22.18 13.59 18.19
N ARG A 241 -21.00 13.92 18.72
CA ARG A 241 -20.79 14.07 20.15
C ARG A 241 -21.64 15.20 20.74
N GLU A 242 -21.65 16.36 20.09
CA GLU A 242 -22.50 17.50 20.47
C GLU A 242 -23.99 17.15 20.39
N LEU A 243 -24.41 16.48 19.31
CA LEU A 243 -25.78 16.02 19.13
C LEU A 243 -26.24 15.14 20.30
N LEU A 244 -25.42 14.17 20.72
CA LEU A 244 -25.73 13.31 21.87
C LEU A 244 -25.70 14.05 23.21
N ASP A 245 -24.90 15.11 23.36
CA ASP A 245 -24.92 15.96 24.56
C ASP A 245 -26.23 16.75 24.67
N PHE A 246 -26.76 17.25 23.55
CA PHE A 246 -28.08 17.86 23.53
C PHE A 246 -29.18 16.86 23.89
N VAL A 247 -29.10 15.62 23.38
CA VAL A 247 -30.06 14.56 23.75
C VAL A 247 -30.02 14.23 25.25
N ASP A 248 -28.84 14.12 25.86
CA ASP A 248 -28.73 13.87 27.31
C ASP A 248 -29.35 15.01 28.14
N ASN A 249 -29.17 16.26 27.71
CA ASN A 249 -29.76 17.42 28.37
C ASN A 249 -31.29 17.46 28.20
N ILE A 250 -31.80 17.15 27.01
CA ILE A 250 -33.23 17.04 26.71
C ILE A 250 -33.87 15.97 27.60
N GLU A 251 -33.28 14.77 27.68
CA GLU A 251 -33.77 13.66 28.50
C GLU A 251 -33.81 14.02 30.00
N LYS A 252 -32.77 14.72 30.50
CA LYS A 252 -32.74 15.24 31.88
C LYS A 252 -33.83 16.29 32.12
N LEU A 253 -33.98 17.26 31.22
CA LEU A 253 -35.00 18.31 31.34
C LEU A 253 -36.41 17.75 31.26
N GLU A 254 -36.67 16.76 30.40
CA GLU A 254 -37.96 16.09 30.31
C GLU A 254 -38.29 15.35 31.63
N ALA A 255 -37.32 14.64 32.21
CA ALA A 255 -37.48 14.01 33.52
C ALA A 255 -37.75 15.03 34.64
N GLU A 256 -37.12 16.21 34.58
CA GLU A 256 -37.37 17.30 35.54
C GLU A 256 -38.74 17.96 35.35
N ILE A 257 -39.20 18.15 34.11
CA ILE A 257 -40.51 18.71 33.79
C ILE A 257 -41.62 17.74 34.24
N ASN A 258 -41.43 16.44 34.01
CA ASN A 258 -42.37 15.39 34.43
C ASN A 258 -42.49 15.25 35.96
N ARG A 259 -41.58 15.85 36.75
CA ARG A 259 -41.66 15.90 38.21
C ARG A 259 -42.45 17.11 38.74
N ILE A 260 -42.81 18.06 37.87
CA ILE A 260 -43.56 19.27 38.25
C ILE A 260 -45.05 18.93 38.39
N PRO A 261 -45.77 19.46 39.41
CA PRO A 261 -47.21 19.28 39.56
C PRO A 261 -48.00 19.67 38.30
N THR A 262 -49.16 19.06 38.10
CA THR A 262 -49.99 19.31 36.91
C THR A 262 -50.36 20.78 36.77
N LEU A 263 -50.40 21.29 35.54
CA LEU A 263 -50.62 22.72 35.25
C LEU A 263 -51.83 23.31 36.00
N GLN A 264 -52.92 22.55 36.14
CA GLN A 264 -54.13 22.95 36.86
C GLN A 264 -53.86 23.32 38.33
N THR A 265 -52.87 22.69 38.97
CA THR A 265 -52.49 22.95 40.36
C THR A 265 -51.56 24.15 40.52
N LEU A 266 -51.04 24.69 39.42
CA LEU A 266 -50.13 25.85 39.38
C LEU A 266 -50.84 27.17 39.06
N ILE A 267 -52.12 27.13 38.65
CA ILE A 267 -52.90 28.33 38.30
C ILE A 267 -53.33 29.06 39.57
N VAL A 268 -53.01 30.34 39.67
CA VAL A 268 -53.43 31.22 40.76
C VAL A 268 -54.47 32.21 40.24
N LEU A 269 -55.65 32.25 40.87
CA LEU A 269 -56.76 33.15 40.51
C LEU A 269 -56.84 34.40 41.39
N GLU A 270 -55.98 34.49 42.41
CA GLU A 270 -55.91 35.61 43.36
C GLU A 270 -54.83 36.61 42.96
N HIS A 271 -54.93 37.86 43.44
CA HIS A 271 -53.94 38.90 43.16
C HIS A 271 -52.62 38.64 43.89
N VAL A 272 -51.56 38.36 43.13
CA VAL A 272 -50.21 38.12 43.65
C VAL A 272 -49.32 39.31 43.35
N ASP A 273 -48.58 39.78 44.35
CA ASP A 273 -47.66 40.92 44.17
C ASP A 273 -46.55 40.55 43.16
N GLU A 274 -46.20 41.47 42.27
CA GLU A 274 -45.18 41.26 41.24
C GLU A 274 -43.84 41.84 41.64
N ASN A 275 -42.78 41.08 41.35
CA ASN A 275 -41.43 41.59 41.44
C ASN A 275 -41.14 42.47 40.22
N MET A 276 -41.03 43.78 40.44
CA MET A 276 -40.76 44.78 39.38
C MET A 276 -39.43 44.52 38.65
N LEU A 277 -38.50 43.75 39.25
CA LEU A 277 -37.24 43.37 38.59
C LEU A 277 -37.42 42.35 37.46
N ASN A 278 -38.60 41.73 37.31
CA ASN A 278 -38.90 40.83 36.20
C ASN A 278 -38.79 41.52 34.83
N ALA A 279 -39.13 42.81 34.75
CA ALA A 279 -39.05 43.59 33.52
C ALA A 279 -37.60 43.82 33.04
N PHE A 280 -36.61 43.73 33.93
CA PHE A 280 -35.20 43.94 33.60
C PHE A 280 -34.52 42.70 32.99
N LEU A 281 -35.10 41.50 33.15
CA LEU A 281 -34.51 40.23 32.72
C LEU A 281 -35.13 39.63 31.45
N SER A 282 -36.13 40.29 30.87
CA SER A 282 -36.96 39.75 29.78
C SER A 282 -36.36 39.90 28.37
N GLN A 283 -35.23 40.60 28.20
CA GLN A 283 -34.61 40.86 26.88
C GLN A 283 -33.48 39.89 26.54
N ILE A 284 -33.80 38.60 26.47
CA ILE A 284 -32.82 37.51 26.29
C ILE A 284 -32.21 37.46 24.87
N SER A 285 -32.85 38.07 23.87
CA SER A 285 -32.31 38.15 22.50
C SER A 285 -31.08 39.06 22.39
N LEU A 286 -31.01 40.13 23.18
CA LEU A 286 -29.88 41.06 23.16
C LEU A 286 -28.65 40.49 23.87
N ILE A 287 -28.88 39.59 24.82
CA ILE A 287 -27.83 38.91 25.60
C ILE A 287 -26.92 38.07 24.71
N LYS A 288 -27.49 37.33 23.76
CA LYS A 288 -26.71 36.48 22.83
C LYS A 288 -25.72 37.29 21.98
N ASN A 289 -26.01 38.56 21.73
CA ASN A 289 -25.16 39.44 20.91
C ASN A 289 -23.94 39.98 21.68
N VAL A 290 -23.92 39.82 23.01
CA VAL A 290 -22.86 40.34 23.90
C VAL A 290 -22.14 39.19 24.63
N GLU A 291 -22.60 37.95 24.46
CA GLU A 291 -21.99 36.77 25.07
C GLU A 291 -20.70 36.42 24.31
N TYR A 292 -19.57 36.46 25.02
CA TYR A 292 -18.26 36.13 24.47
C TYR A 292 -17.40 35.56 25.60
N SER A 293 -17.15 34.25 25.54
CA SER A 293 -16.45 33.51 26.60
C SER A 293 -14.94 33.75 26.57
N SER A 294 -14.25 33.39 27.67
CA SER A 294 -12.79 33.52 27.70
C SER A 294 -12.12 32.48 26.81
N GLU A 295 -12.74 31.31 26.68
CA GLU A 295 -12.30 30.22 25.83
C GLU A 295 -12.43 30.58 24.34
N GLU A 296 -13.57 31.15 23.91
CA GLU A 296 -13.75 31.65 22.54
C GLU A 296 -12.75 32.76 22.20
N TYR A 297 -12.53 33.70 23.12
CA TYR A 297 -11.50 34.74 22.97
C TYR A 297 -10.10 34.16 22.75
N GLU A 298 -9.71 33.16 23.55
CA GLU A 298 -8.40 32.52 23.41
C GLU A 298 -8.23 31.83 22.04
N ILE A 299 -9.26 31.10 21.60
CA ILE A 299 -9.28 30.43 20.28
C ILE A 299 -9.14 31.46 19.15
N ASP A 300 -9.92 32.55 19.18
CA ASP A 300 -9.90 33.57 18.13
C ASP A 300 -8.56 34.31 18.09
N VAL A 301 -7.98 34.64 19.25
CA VAL A 301 -6.66 35.29 19.34
C VAL A 301 -5.54 34.37 18.87
N GLU A 302 -5.62 33.07 19.17
CA GLU A 302 -4.65 32.08 18.70
C GLU A 302 -4.75 31.91 17.18
N PHE A 303 -5.97 31.84 16.63
CA PHE A 303 -6.21 31.80 15.19
C PHE A 303 -5.62 33.04 14.49
N LEU A 304 -5.90 34.24 14.99
CA LEU A 304 -5.35 35.49 14.45
C LEU A 304 -3.82 35.51 14.51
N SER A 305 -3.22 34.98 15.58
CA SER A 305 -1.76 34.88 15.72
C SER A 305 -1.16 33.88 14.73
N SER A 306 -1.81 32.74 14.51
CA SER A 306 -1.40 31.76 13.50
C SER A 306 -1.47 32.33 12.08
N LEU A 307 -2.51 33.13 11.81
CA LEU A 307 -2.69 33.80 10.52
C LEU A 307 -1.60 34.85 10.28
N ASP A 308 -1.30 35.67 11.29
CA ASP A 308 -0.23 36.67 11.25
C ASP A 308 1.13 36.05 10.94
N ASP A 309 1.47 34.95 11.62
CA ASP A 309 2.68 34.19 11.40
C ASP A 309 2.81 33.63 9.98
N LYS A 310 1.70 33.11 9.42
CA LYS A 310 1.67 32.56 8.06
C LYS A 310 1.86 33.64 7.00
N LEU A 311 1.21 34.79 7.16
CA LEU A 311 1.29 35.89 6.22
C LEU A 311 2.67 36.56 6.28
N THR A 312 3.21 36.77 7.48
CA THR A 312 4.54 37.36 7.68
C THR A 312 5.68 36.51 7.09
N LYS A 313 5.55 35.17 7.15
CA LYS A 313 6.55 34.25 6.60
C LYS A 313 6.47 34.09 5.07
N ASN A 314 5.46 34.67 4.41
CA ASN A 314 5.29 34.54 2.97
C ASN A 314 6.02 35.68 2.23
N PRO A 315 7.11 35.39 1.47
CA PRO A 315 7.92 36.42 0.81
C PRO A 315 7.23 37.15 -0.35
N PHE A 316 6.04 36.71 -0.75
CA PHE A 316 5.27 37.29 -1.87
C PHE A 316 4.05 38.11 -1.42
N VAL A 317 3.80 38.22 -0.12
CA VAL A 317 2.64 38.92 0.44
C VAL A 317 3.11 40.15 1.23
N ASP A 318 2.59 41.32 0.89
CA ASP A 318 2.79 42.55 1.66
C ASP A 318 1.75 42.60 2.79
N HIS A 319 2.11 42.01 3.93
CA HIS A 319 1.22 41.83 5.07
C HIS A 319 1.26 43.03 6.04
N ASN A 320 0.09 43.53 6.44
CA ASN A 320 -0.04 44.58 7.44
C ASN A 320 -0.34 44.00 8.83
N ALA A 321 0.69 43.88 9.67
CA ALA A 321 0.58 43.35 11.02
C ALA A 321 -0.32 44.20 11.96
N ASP A 322 -0.47 45.50 11.69
CA ASP A 322 -1.26 46.40 12.54
C ASP A 322 -2.75 46.07 12.51
N LEU A 323 -3.26 45.55 11.39
CA LEU A 323 -4.67 45.20 11.25
C LEU A 323 -5.07 44.03 12.16
N ILE A 324 -4.18 43.05 12.32
CA ILE A 324 -4.41 41.92 13.24
C ILE A 324 -4.35 42.39 14.70
N GLN A 325 -3.47 43.34 15.02
CA GLN A 325 -3.42 43.94 16.36
C GLN A 325 -4.68 44.74 16.69
N GLN A 326 -5.24 45.47 15.73
CA GLN A 326 -6.52 46.19 15.90
C GLN A 326 -7.67 45.22 16.16
N LEU A 327 -7.78 44.15 15.40
CA LEU A 327 -8.81 43.12 15.63
C LEU A 327 -8.69 42.47 17.01
N LYS A 328 -7.46 42.16 17.47
CA LYS A 328 -7.24 41.64 18.83
C LYS A 328 -7.73 42.61 19.91
N ALA A 329 -7.55 43.92 19.71
CA ALA A 329 -8.04 44.94 20.64
C ALA A 329 -9.58 45.00 20.67
N GLU A 330 -10.24 44.91 19.51
CA GLU A 330 -11.71 44.86 19.43
C GLU A 330 -12.28 43.61 20.11
N LEU A 331 -11.64 42.45 19.97
CA LEU A 331 -12.04 41.21 20.66
C LEU A 331 -11.89 41.32 22.18
N GLU A 332 -10.81 41.93 22.66
CA GLU A 332 -10.62 42.17 24.10
C GLU A 332 -11.67 43.14 24.65
N GLU A 333 -12.05 44.17 23.90
CA GLU A 333 -13.16 45.06 24.26
C GLU A 333 -14.51 44.30 24.33
N ALA A 334 -14.81 43.47 23.33
CA ALA A 334 -16.01 42.62 23.33
C ALA A 334 -16.07 41.69 24.56
N LYS A 335 -14.94 41.07 24.92
CA LYS A 335 -14.81 40.23 26.13
C LYS A 335 -15.10 41.02 27.40
N GLN A 336 -14.55 42.24 27.51
CA GLN A 336 -14.77 43.10 28.67
C GLN A 336 -16.25 43.46 28.85
N TYR A 337 -16.95 43.81 27.77
CA TYR A 337 -18.38 44.08 27.82
C TYR A 337 -19.19 42.84 28.20
N SER A 338 -18.81 41.66 27.71
CA SER A 338 -19.44 40.40 28.10
C SER A 338 -19.34 40.13 29.60
N VAL A 339 -18.15 40.32 30.18
CA VAL A 339 -17.90 40.15 31.62
C VAL A 339 -18.72 41.16 32.44
N LEU A 340 -18.78 42.42 31.99
CA LEU A 340 -19.52 43.48 32.67
C LEU A 340 -21.02 43.21 32.67
N GLU A 341 -21.59 42.84 31.53
CA GLU A 341 -23.00 42.47 31.39
C GLU A 341 -23.33 41.28 32.32
N LYS A 342 -22.50 40.23 32.32
CA LYS A 342 -22.69 39.06 33.19
C LYS A 342 -22.72 39.43 34.67
N LYS A 343 -21.81 40.32 35.10
CA LYS A 343 -21.78 40.83 36.49
C LYS A 343 -23.04 41.65 36.82
N ALA A 344 -23.44 42.57 35.95
CA ALA A 344 -24.63 43.38 36.14
C ALA A 344 -25.88 42.50 36.27
N ARG A 345 -26.03 41.51 35.39
CA ARG A 345 -27.13 40.55 35.42
C ARG A 345 -27.12 39.71 36.69
N GLN A 346 -25.94 39.27 37.16
CA GLN A 346 -25.81 38.52 38.41
C GLN A 346 -26.33 39.33 39.61
N ILE A 347 -26.00 40.63 39.67
CA ILE A 347 -26.48 41.53 40.75
C ILE A 347 -28.00 41.63 40.70
N VAL A 348 -28.58 41.92 39.53
CA VAL A 348 -30.04 42.03 39.35
C VAL A 348 -30.73 40.70 39.71
N SER A 349 -30.16 39.57 39.32
CA SER A 349 -30.70 38.23 39.64
C SER A 349 -30.66 37.94 41.14
N ASN A 350 -29.59 38.33 41.83
CA ASN A 350 -29.46 38.12 43.28
C ASN A 350 -30.47 38.97 44.07
N GLU A 351 -30.64 40.24 43.70
CA GLU A 351 -31.65 41.10 44.34
C GLU A 351 -33.07 40.65 44.01
N LYS A 352 -33.32 40.19 42.78
CA LYS A 352 -34.59 39.54 42.40
C LYS A 352 -34.90 38.38 43.35
N LYS A 353 -33.95 37.47 43.58
CA LYS A 353 -34.14 36.30 44.47
C LYS A 353 -34.49 36.70 45.90
N LYS A 354 -33.87 37.76 46.45
CA LYS A 354 -34.17 38.25 47.81
C LYS A 354 -35.60 38.78 47.90
N ILE A 355 -36.04 39.55 46.90
CA ILE A 355 -37.42 40.07 46.84
C ILE A 355 -38.42 38.92 46.67
N ASP A 356 -38.10 37.95 45.80
CA ASP A 356 -38.94 36.77 45.59
C ASP A 356 -39.10 35.95 46.88
N GLN A 357 -38.02 35.75 47.65
CA GLN A 357 -38.07 35.07 48.96
C GLN A 357 -38.94 35.82 49.97
N ALA A 358 -38.75 37.14 50.09
CA ALA A 358 -39.55 37.97 51.00
C ALA A 358 -41.05 38.00 50.65
N LEU A 359 -41.39 37.91 49.35
CA LEU A 359 -42.78 37.77 48.90
C LEU A 359 -43.36 36.38 49.24
N THR A 360 -42.56 35.31 49.15
CA THR A 360 -43.00 33.94 49.50
C THR A 360 -43.27 33.78 50.99
N GLU A 361 -42.46 34.42 51.84
CA GLU A 361 -42.65 34.42 53.30
C GLU A 361 -43.91 35.19 53.74
N LYS A 362 -44.34 36.21 52.97
CA LYS A 362 -45.50 37.05 53.30
C LYS A 362 -46.87 36.49 52.87
N LYS A 363 -46.97 35.68 51.81
CA LYS A 363 -48.25 35.31 51.16
C LYS A 363 -48.50 33.81 50.86
N GLY A 364 -47.72 32.87 51.44
CA GLY A 364 -48.10 31.44 51.46
C GLY A 364 -48.16 30.72 50.10
N GLU A 365 -49.09 29.75 49.95
CA GLU A 365 -49.20 28.77 48.85
C GLU A 365 -49.31 29.39 47.44
N ALA A 366 -49.99 30.54 47.30
CA ALA A 366 -50.17 31.23 46.02
C ALA A 366 -48.84 31.72 45.41
N GLN A 367 -47.90 32.22 46.25
CA GLN A 367 -46.58 32.63 45.77
C GLN A 367 -45.72 31.43 45.36
N ARG A 368 -45.85 30.29 46.06
CA ARG A 368 -45.14 29.05 45.69
C ARG A 368 -45.61 28.52 44.33
N LYS A 369 -46.93 28.48 44.09
CA LYS A 369 -47.50 28.09 42.79
C LYS A 369 -47.00 28.97 41.64
N LYS A 370 -46.90 30.29 41.87
CA LYS A 370 -46.33 31.23 40.91
C LYS A 370 -44.83 30.95 40.63
N GLN A 371 -44.03 30.70 41.67
CA GLN A 371 -42.61 30.34 41.51
C GLN A 371 -42.41 29.02 40.77
N ASP A 372 -43.24 28.01 41.06
CA ASP A 372 -43.22 26.71 40.37
C ASP A 372 -43.63 26.87 38.90
N PHE A 373 -44.61 27.72 38.60
CA PHE A 373 -45.01 28.07 37.24
C PHE A 373 -43.90 28.81 36.47
N GLU A 374 -43.27 29.82 37.08
CA GLU A 374 -42.11 30.51 36.48
C GLU A 374 -40.94 29.53 36.25
N GLY A 375 -40.69 28.63 37.20
CA GLY A 375 -39.70 27.56 37.08
C GLY A 375 -40.00 26.59 35.94
N LEU A 376 -41.27 26.23 35.74
CA LEU A 376 -41.73 25.43 34.60
C LEU A 376 -41.46 26.15 33.28
N VAL A 377 -41.82 27.44 33.17
CA VAL A 377 -41.59 28.24 31.95
C VAL A 377 -40.08 28.33 31.63
N ILE A 378 -39.22 28.54 32.63
CA ILE A 378 -37.77 28.56 32.44
C ILE A 378 -37.25 27.21 31.95
N LYS A 379 -37.74 26.09 32.50
CA LYS A 379 -37.35 24.75 32.07
C LYS A 379 -37.85 24.43 30.66
N MET A 380 -39.09 24.80 30.32
CA MET A 380 -39.63 24.67 28.96
C MET A 380 -38.81 25.49 27.97
N LYS A 381 -38.39 26.70 28.35
CA LYS A 381 -37.50 27.52 27.52
C LYS A 381 -36.17 26.83 27.27
N LYS A 382 -35.51 26.33 28.33
CA LYS A 382 -34.25 25.58 28.20
C LYS A 382 -34.43 24.35 27.32
N TYR A 383 -35.53 23.62 27.49
CA TYR A 383 -35.85 22.45 26.67
C TYR A 383 -35.98 22.83 25.19
N TYR A 384 -36.71 23.90 24.88
CA TYR A 384 -36.84 24.44 23.53
C TYR A 384 -35.50 24.91 22.95
N ASP A 385 -34.66 25.59 23.74
CA ASP A 385 -33.32 26.01 23.30
C ASP A 385 -32.43 24.80 22.96
N GLN A 386 -32.53 23.69 23.70
CA GLN A 386 -31.81 22.45 23.38
C GLN A 386 -32.33 21.79 22.09
N LEU A 387 -33.64 21.81 21.85
CA LEU A 387 -34.23 21.30 20.60
C LEU A 387 -33.71 22.06 19.37
N LEU A 388 -33.69 23.40 19.44
CA LEU A 388 -33.17 24.22 18.34
C LEU A 388 -31.70 23.90 18.02
N LYS A 389 -30.87 23.72 19.06
CA LYS A 389 -29.46 23.36 18.88
C LYS A 389 -29.28 21.94 18.33
N PHE A 390 -30.13 21.00 18.77
CA PHE A 390 -30.16 19.65 18.21
C PHE A 390 -30.44 19.68 16.71
N ASP A 391 -31.46 20.43 16.27
CA ASP A 391 -31.82 20.56 14.86
C ASP A 391 -30.70 21.23 14.04
N GLU A 392 -30.02 22.24 14.60
CA GLU A 392 -28.88 22.91 13.95
C GLU A 392 -27.73 21.92 13.67
N ILE A 393 -27.35 21.10 14.65
CA ILE A 393 -26.28 20.10 14.46
C ILE A 393 -26.73 18.98 13.52
N LEU A 394 -27.99 18.53 13.60
CA LEU A 394 -28.51 17.51 12.70
C LEU A 394 -28.44 17.98 11.23
N ASN A 395 -28.71 19.25 10.96
CA ASN A 395 -28.54 19.84 9.63
C ASN A 395 -27.06 19.90 9.20
N LYS A 396 -26.12 20.26 10.09
CA LYS A 396 -24.68 20.20 9.79
C LYS A 396 -24.21 18.79 9.43
N ILE A 397 -24.75 17.76 10.09
CA ILE A 397 -24.48 16.35 9.77
C ILE A 397 -25.10 15.97 8.42
N ALA A 398 -26.28 16.49 8.09
CA ALA A 398 -26.96 16.20 6.82
C ALA A 398 -26.21 16.73 5.58
N GLU A 399 -25.46 17.83 5.74
CA GLU A 399 -24.70 18.48 4.66
C GLU A 399 -23.29 17.90 4.47
N TYR A 400 -22.90 16.91 5.28
CA TYR A 400 -21.55 16.36 5.28
C TYR A 400 -21.28 15.50 4.04
N SER A 401 -20.37 15.92 3.16
CA SER A 401 -19.92 15.12 2.01
C SER A 401 -18.45 15.41 1.69
N ILE A 402 -17.63 14.35 1.54
CA ILE A 402 -16.20 14.47 1.23
C ILE A 402 -15.85 13.53 0.08
N GLU A 403 -15.76 14.07 -1.14
CA GLU A 403 -15.17 13.34 -2.25
C GLU A 403 -13.70 13.72 -2.42
N ALA A 404 -12.82 12.71 -2.37
CA ALA A 404 -11.38 12.87 -2.39
C ALA A 404 -10.76 12.05 -3.53
N HIS A 405 -10.58 12.66 -4.70
CA HIS A 405 -9.89 12.00 -5.80
C HIS A 405 -8.36 12.05 -5.60
N SER A 406 -7.68 10.92 -5.79
CA SER A 406 -6.23 10.87 -5.71
C SER A 406 -5.54 11.18 -7.04
N GLN A 407 -4.22 11.24 -6.98
CA GLN A 407 -3.35 11.35 -8.14
C GLN A 407 -3.28 10.02 -8.90
N LYS A 408 -3.27 10.13 -10.23
CA LYS A 408 -3.02 9.01 -11.14
C LYS A 408 -1.51 8.91 -11.37
N ILE A 409 -0.96 7.71 -11.28
CA ILE A 409 0.42 7.41 -11.67
C ILE A 409 0.39 6.35 -12.76
N ASN A 410 1.16 6.56 -13.81
CA ASN A 410 1.36 5.56 -14.85
C ASN A 410 2.65 4.80 -14.58
N ILE A 411 2.57 3.46 -14.57
CA ILE A 411 3.72 2.57 -14.44
C ILE A 411 3.71 1.66 -15.66
N GLU A 412 4.66 1.91 -16.57
CA GLU A 412 4.68 1.34 -17.92
C GLU A 412 3.33 1.55 -18.63
N ASP A 413 2.64 0.47 -18.97
CA ASP A 413 1.37 0.42 -19.67
C ASP A 413 0.15 0.44 -18.71
N TYR A 414 0.37 0.38 -17.39
CA TYR A 414 -0.70 0.35 -16.39
C TYR A 414 -0.94 1.73 -15.78
N GLU A 415 -2.20 2.13 -15.69
CA GLU A 415 -2.61 3.33 -14.96
C GLU A 415 -3.07 2.93 -13.56
N LEU A 416 -2.33 3.36 -12.55
CA LEU A 416 -2.67 3.15 -11.14
C LEU A 416 -3.32 4.41 -10.59
N SER A 417 -4.43 4.22 -9.89
CA SER A 417 -5.14 5.30 -9.23
C SER A 417 -5.71 4.84 -7.89
N ILE A 418 -5.74 5.75 -6.92
CA ILE A 418 -6.40 5.52 -5.64
C ILE A 418 -7.75 6.24 -5.70
N GLU A 419 -8.85 5.54 -5.61
CA GLU A 419 -10.15 6.21 -5.46
C GLU A 419 -10.51 6.20 -3.97
N ASN A 420 -10.22 7.31 -3.28
CA ASN A 420 -10.75 7.51 -1.93
C ASN A 420 -12.17 8.07 -2.06
N LYS A 421 -13.15 7.17 -2.10
CA LYS A 421 -14.55 7.57 -2.04
C LYS A 421 -15.06 7.41 -0.61
N PHE A 422 -14.90 8.46 0.20
CA PHE A 422 -15.59 8.55 1.50
C PHE A 422 -16.90 9.32 1.33
N GLU A 423 -17.92 8.64 0.82
CA GLU A 423 -19.23 9.24 0.69
C GLU A 423 -20.01 9.03 2.01
N MET A 424 -20.09 10.06 2.83
CA MET A 424 -21.01 10.09 3.96
C MET A 424 -22.37 10.54 3.43
N ASN A 425 -23.38 9.68 3.51
CA ASN A 425 -24.74 10.04 3.12
C ASN A 425 -25.70 9.80 4.30
N LYS A 426 -26.89 10.40 4.19
CA LYS A 426 -27.97 10.28 5.17
C LYS A 426 -28.27 8.81 5.55
N ASP A 427 -28.18 7.89 4.60
CA ASP A 427 -28.46 6.46 4.80
C ASP A 427 -27.37 5.77 5.64
N ILE A 428 -26.10 6.11 5.42
CA ILE A 428 -24.98 5.59 6.21
C ILE A 428 -25.14 6.02 7.66
N VAL A 429 -25.45 7.29 7.92
CA VAL A 429 -25.74 7.79 9.29
C VAL A 429 -26.84 6.96 9.96
N VAL A 430 -27.96 6.76 9.28
CA VAL A 430 -29.09 5.97 9.80
C VAL A 430 -28.66 4.52 10.06
N SER A 431 -27.89 3.93 9.15
CA SER A 431 -27.40 2.56 9.28
C SER A 431 -26.49 2.39 10.51
N GLU A 432 -25.57 3.34 10.75
CA GLU A 432 -24.66 3.32 11.89
C GLU A 432 -25.40 3.53 13.22
N LEU A 433 -26.37 4.44 13.27
CA LEU A 433 -27.23 4.62 14.44
C LEU A 433 -28.05 3.35 14.72
N ASN A 434 -28.61 2.71 13.70
CA ASN A 434 -29.40 1.48 13.83
C ASN A 434 -28.57 0.27 14.29
N LYS A 435 -27.24 0.24 14.07
CA LYS A 435 -26.37 -0.78 14.69
C LYS A 435 -26.39 -0.69 16.22
N LEU A 436 -26.60 0.49 16.78
CA LEU A 436 -26.58 0.76 18.22
C LEU A 436 -27.97 0.72 18.88
N LEU A 437 -29.03 1.02 18.12
CA LEU A 437 -30.42 1.03 18.60
C LEU A 437 -31.04 -0.37 18.70
N LEU A 438 -31.95 -0.56 19.65
CA LEU A 438 -32.77 -1.78 19.74
C LEU A 438 -33.58 -1.96 18.44
N LYS A 439 -33.80 -3.21 18.02
CA LYS A 439 -34.51 -3.51 16.76
C LYS A 439 -35.89 -2.84 16.67
N ASP A 440 -36.60 -2.75 17.78
CA ASP A 440 -37.95 -2.16 17.83
C ASP A 440 -37.94 -0.63 17.72
N ASN A 441 -36.76 0.01 17.82
CA ASN A 441 -36.55 1.46 17.76
C ASN A 441 -35.68 1.87 16.57
N SER A 442 -35.63 1.05 15.51
CA SER A 442 -34.86 1.39 14.31
C SER A 442 -35.43 2.62 13.62
N ILE A 443 -34.55 3.51 13.18
CA ILE A 443 -34.87 4.72 12.44
C ILE A 443 -34.99 4.37 10.95
N SER A 444 -36.06 4.81 10.29
CA SER A 444 -36.34 4.46 8.90
C SER A 444 -35.64 5.38 7.90
N SER A 445 -35.63 6.68 8.18
CA SER A 445 -34.96 7.69 7.36
C SER A 445 -34.24 8.71 8.24
N PHE A 446 -33.29 9.46 7.65
CA PHE A 446 -32.54 10.47 8.38
C PHE A 446 -33.44 11.58 8.94
N ASP A 447 -34.49 11.94 8.20
CA ASP A 447 -35.42 12.99 8.60
C ASP A 447 -36.33 12.56 9.78
N ASP A 448 -36.34 11.26 10.12
CA ASP A 448 -37.05 10.73 11.29
C ASP A 448 -36.24 10.85 12.59
N ILE A 449 -34.96 11.25 12.53
CA ILE A 449 -34.08 11.33 13.69
C ILE A 449 -34.61 12.40 14.66
N THR A 450 -35.02 11.96 15.84
CA THR A 450 -35.52 12.84 16.91
C THR A 450 -34.81 12.57 18.23
N PRO A 451 -34.75 13.54 19.16
CA PRO A 451 -34.11 13.33 20.46
C PRO A 451 -34.65 12.12 21.22
N ASN A 452 -35.97 11.90 21.19
CA ASN A 452 -36.61 10.78 21.88
C ASN A 452 -36.20 9.41 21.33
N GLN A 453 -35.93 9.27 20.03
CA GLN A 453 -35.40 8.03 19.45
C GLN A 453 -34.00 7.72 19.98
N LEU A 454 -33.22 8.76 20.30
CA LEU A 454 -31.86 8.66 20.81
C LEU A 454 -31.79 8.69 22.35
N PHE A 455 -32.88 8.44 23.07
CA PHE A 455 -32.82 8.31 24.53
C PHE A 455 -32.13 7.01 24.98
N LYS A 456 -31.53 7.02 26.19
CA LYS A 456 -30.76 5.88 26.74
C LYS A 456 -31.51 4.55 26.67
N ARG A 457 -32.83 4.60 26.87
CA ARG A 457 -33.71 3.42 26.86
C ARG A 457 -33.79 2.70 25.51
N ASN A 458 -33.49 3.38 24.40
CA ASN A 458 -33.64 2.83 23.05
C ASN A 458 -32.37 2.16 22.52
N PHE A 459 -31.24 2.32 23.20
CA PHE A 459 -29.98 1.69 22.83
C PHE A 459 -29.85 0.26 23.36
N LYS A 460 -29.11 -0.59 22.64
CA LYS A 460 -28.86 -1.98 23.04
C LYS A 460 -28.13 -2.05 24.40
N GLY A 461 -28.67 -2.81 25.34
CA GLY A 461 -28.16 -2.94 26.72
C GLY A 461 -26.86 -3.74 26.91
N ASN A 462 -26.20 -4.19 25.83
CA ASN A 462 -24.93 -4.91 25.85
C ASN A 462 -23.90 -4.22 24.94
N ILE A 463 -23.72 -2.92 25.10
CA ILE A 463 -22.49 -2.28 24.63
C ILE A 463 -21.38 -2.79 25.56
N LYS A 464 -20.36 -3.48 25.01
CA LYS A 464 -19.26 -4.08 25.79
C LYS A 464 -18.72 -3.04 26.80
N GLY A 465 -19.00 -3.23 28.09
CA GLY A 465 -18.42 -2.43 29.18
C GLY A 465 -19.36 -1.62 30.09
N VAL A 466 -20.70 -1.65 29.96
CA VAL A 466 -21.59 -0.81 30.81
C VAL A 466 -22.61 -1.61 31.63
N GLN A 467 -22.57 -1.47 32.97
CA GLN A 467 -23.69 -1.78 33.86
C GLN A 467 -24.79 -0.71 33.72
N LYS A 468 -26.05 -1.14 33.64
CA LYS A 468 -27.23 -0.27 33.61
C LYS A 468 -27.18 0.78 34.74
N GLY A 469 -27.14 2.07 34.39
CA GLY A 469 -27.57 3.15 35.29
C GLY A 469 -26.58 4.26 35.64
N SER A 470 -25.42 4.40 34.99
CA SER A 470 -24.54 5.56 35.23
C SER A 470 -24.33 6.38 33.96
N GLY A 471 -23.90 7.64 34.07
CA GLY A 471 -23.64 8.57 32.95
C GLY A 471 -22.59 8.12 31.93
N SER A 472 -22.21 6.84 31.92
CA SER A 472 -21.29 6.19 30.98
C SER A 472 -21.94 5.80 29.64
N THR A 473 -23.28 5.66 29.57
CA THR A 473 -23.94 5.15 28.35
C THR A 473 -23.72 6.03 27.12
N TYR A 474 -23.98 7.35 27.20
CA TYR A 474 -23.73 8.24 26.07
C TYR A 474 -22.24 8.39 25.75
N LYS A 475 -21.35 8.30 26.76
CA LYS A 475 -19.90 8.30 26.55
C LYS A 475 -19.45 7.10 25.70
N THR A 476 -19.91 5.90 26.02
CA THR A 476 -19.58 4.69 25.26
C THR A 476 -20.24 4.68 23.88
N ILE A 477 -21.44 5.26 23.72
CA ILE A 477 -22.07 5.42 22.40
C ILE A 477 -21.21 6.34 21.50
N LYS A 478 -20.67 7.44 22.03
CA LYS A 478 -19.76 8.34 21.31
C LYS A 478 -18.51 7.60 20.79
N GLU A 479 -17.87 6.82 21.66
CA GLU A 479 -16.65 6.06 21.33
C GLU A 479 -16.91 4.98 20.25
N ASN A 480 -18.06 4.30 20.29
CA ASN A 480 -18.41 3.28 19.29
C ASN A 480 -18.79 3.87 17.93
N LEU A 481 -19.51 5.01 17.91
CA LEU A 481 -19.85 5.69 16.66
C LEU A 481 -18.59 6.15 15.94
N HIS A 482 -17.67 6.78 16.67
CA HIS A 482 -16.36 7.17 16.13
C HIS A 482 -15.63 5.97 15.49
N SER A 483 -15.53 4.85 16.21
CA SER A 483 -14.89 3.63 15.68
C SER A 483 -15.59 3.10 14.42
N SER A 484 -16.93 3.12 14.39
CA SER A 484 -17.71 2.64 13.24
C SER A 484 -17.56 3.52 12.00
N PHE A 485 -17.44 4.84 12.18
CA PHE A 485 -17.19 5.77 11.06
C PHE A 485 -15.78 5.60 10.48
N VAL A 486 -14.79 5.33 11.33
CA VAL A 486 -13.43 5.01 10.89
C VAL A 486 -13.39 3.68 10.13
N GLU A 487 -14.13 2.66 10.57
CA GLU A 487 -14.22 1.37 9.86
C GLU A 487 -14.88 1.48 8.47
N ASN A 488 -15.74 2.48 8.27
CA ASN A 488 -16.36 2.75 6.97
C ASN A 488 -15.43 3.48 5.97
N ASP A 489 -14.22 3.91 6.39
CA ASP A 489 -13.21 4.44 5.47
C ASP A 489 -12.64 3.31 4.59
N LYS A 490 -13.32 3.04 3.48
CA LYS A 490 -12.88 2.06 2.49
C LYS A 490 -12.05 2.73 1.40
N ILE A 491 -10.74 2.66 1.56
CA ILE A 491 -9.82 2.90 0.43
C ILE A 491 -10.07 1.83 -0.64
N ASN A 492 -10.38 2.26 -1.86
CA ASN A 492 -10.48 1.41 -3.03
C ASN A 492 -9.32 1.73 -3.98
N TYR A 493 -8.48 0.74 -4.24
CA TYR A 493 -7.37 0.86 -5.17
C TYR A 493 -7.85 0.40 -6.54
N LYS A 494 -7.63 1.20 -7.57
CA LYS A 494 -7.96 0.84 -8.95
C LYS A 494 -6.72 0.78 -9.80
N ILE A 495 -6.59 -0.32 -10.52
CA ILE A 495 -5.56 -0.52 -11.53
C ILE A 495 -6.30 -0.65 -12.85
N PHE A 496 -5.94 0.17 -13.84
CA PHE A 496 -6.47 0.08 -15.19
C PHE A 496 -5.41 -0.49 -16.12
N THR A 497 -5.82 -1.42 -16.98
CA THR A 497 -5.00 -1.95 -18.06
C THR A 497 -4.83 -0.91 -19.17
N PRO A 498 -3.84 -1.07 -20.09
CA PRO A 498 -3.68 -0.16 -21.23
C PRO A 498 -4.91 -0.08 -22.15
N ASP A 499 -5.77 -1.11 -22.18
CA ASP A 499 -7.07 -1.08 -22.88
C ASP A 499 -8.21 -0.47 -22.05
N GLY A 500 -7.90 0.13 -20.90
CA GLY A 500 -8.85 0.86 -20.04
C GLY A 500 -9.77 -0.04 -19.22
N LYS A 501 -9.47 -1.34 -19.09
CA LYS A 501 -10.28 -2.23 -18.24
C LYS A 501 -9.84 -2.14 -16.79
N ASP A 502 -10.83 -2.10 -15.91
CA ASP A 502 -10.62 -2.14 -14.47
C ASP A 502 -10.10 -3.52 -14.06
N PHE A 503 -9.06 -3.55 -13.23
CA PHE A 503 -8.46 -4.75 -12.66
C PHE A 503 -9.49 -5.70 -12.07
N ASP A 504 -10.50 -5.18 -11.37
CA ASP A 504 -11.53 -6.00 -10.73
C ASP A 504 -12.36 -6.84 -11.72
N GLN A 505 -12.45 -6.40 -12.97
CA GLN A 505 -13.19 -7.06 -14.06
C GLN A 505 -12.37 -8.12 -14.80
N LEU A 506 -11.09 -8.29 -14.47
CA LEU A 506 -10.19 -9.20 -15.17
C LEU A 506 -10.31 -10.64 -14.64
N SER A 507 -9.90 -11.60 -15.47
CA SER A 507 -9.80 -13.00 -15.02
C SER A 507 -8.71 -13.17 -13.96
N PRO A 508 -8.83 -14.13 -13.03
CA PRO A 508 -7.83 -14.34 -11.96
C PRO A 508 -6.40 -14.50 -12.47
N GLY A 509 -6.21 -15.15 -13.62
CA GLY A 509 -4.89 -15.32 -14.21
C GLY A 509 -4.30 -14.05 -14.84
N LEU A 510 -5.15 -13.12 -15.30
CA LEU A 510 -4.70 -11.82 -15.78
C LEU A 510 -4.45 -10.85 -14.62
N LYS A 511 -5.28 -10.90 -13.57
CA LYS A 511 -5.01 -10.19 -12.31
C LYS A 511 -3.64 -10.58 -11.75
N THR A 512 -3.34 -11.88 -11.77
CA THR A 512 -2.05 -12.40 -11.30
C THR A 512 -0.87 -11.89 -12.13
N ALA A 513 -1.02 -11.85 -13.45
CA ALA A 513 -0.01 -11.30 -14.35
C ALA A 513 0.32 -9.83 -14.05
N ILE A 514 -0.72 -9.00 -13.87
CA ILE A 514 -0.56 -7.56 -13.61
C ILE A 514 0.14 -7.32 -12.27
N ILE A 515 -0.28 -8.00 -11.20
CA ILE A 515 0.36 -7.86 -9.88
C ILE A 515 1.84 -8.25 -9.96
N LEU A 516 2.14 -9.38 -10.60
CA LEU A 516 3.50 -9.86 -10.74
C LEU A 516 4.37 -8.89 -11.54
N ASP A 517 3.82 -8.31 -12.61
CA ASP A 517 4.48 -7.26 -13.38
C ASP A 517 4.77 -6.05 -12.52
N LEU A 518 3.78 -5.47 -11.84
CA LEU A 518 3.98 -4.30 -10.98
C LEU A 518 5.09 -4.54 -9.96
N ILE A 519 5.11 -5.71 -9.32
CA ILE A 519 6.18 -6.09 -8.38
C ILE A 519 7.54 -6.20 -9.10
N LEU A 520 7.58 -6.87 -10.25
CA LEU A 520 8.79 -7.04 -11.05
C LEU A 520 9.26 -5.75 -11.75
N ASN A 521 8.52 -4.64 -11.68
CA ASN A 521 9.06 -3.34 -12.07
C ASN A 521 9.05 -2.22 -11.05
N TYR A 522 8.92 -2.58 -9.78
CA TYR A 522 9.34 -1.70 -8.70
C TYR A 522 10.87 -1.68 -8.54
N GLU A 523 11.50 -0.63 -9.07
CA GLU A 523 12.97 -0.47 -9.08
C GLU A 523 13.56 0.24 -7.85
N GLU A 524 12.75 0.93 -7.04
CA GLU A 524 13.27 1.75 -5.93
C GLU A 524 13.86 0.93 -4.78
N ASP A 525 13.45 -0.34 -4.67
CA ASP A 525 13.91 -1.25 -3.62
C ASP A 525 14.90 -2.29 -4.16
N ARG A 526 15.99 -2.51 -3.41
CA ARG A 526 17.08 -3.45 -3.72
C ARG A 526 17.01 -4.77 -2.94
N ALA A 527 16.04 -4.92 -2.03
CA ALA A 527 15.85 -6.16 -1.28
C ALA A 527 15.67 -7.38 -2.21
N PRO A 528 16.19 -8.58 -1.82
CA PRO A 528 15.99 -9.80 -2.60
C PRO A 528 14.50 -10.11 -2.78
N LEU A 529 14.12 -10.61 -3.96
CA LEU A 529 12.75 -10.96 -4.29
C LEU A 529 12.62 -12.47 -4.44
N ILE A 530 11.84 -13.09 -3.56
CA ILE A 530 11.54 -14.52 -3.55
C ILE A 530 10.14 -14.72 -4.13
N ILE A 531 10.03 -15.56 -5.16
CA ILE A 531 8.78 -15.83 -5.88
C ILE A 531 8.57 -17.34 -5.98
N ASP A 532 7.52 -17.86 -5.34
CA ASP A 532 7.23 -19.30 -5.29
C ASP A 532 6.08 -19.69 -6.22
N GLN A 533 6.42 -20.38 -7.32
CA GLN A 533 5.48 -20.94 -8.30
C GLN A 533 4.32 -20.01 -8.74
N PRO A 534 4.60 -18.77 -9.17
CA PRO A 534 3.55 -17.86 -9.63
C PRO A 534 2.89 -18.38 -10.92
N GLU A 535 3.57 -19.24 -11.69
CA GLU A 535 3.08 -19.78 -12.95
C GLU A 535 1.80 -20.60 -12.86
N ASP A 536 1.54 -21.25 -11.71
CA ASP A 536 0.37 -22.12 -11.54
C ASP A 536 -0.95 -21.36 -11.74
N ASN A 537 -0.91 -20.04 -11.52
CA ASN A 537 -2.06 -19.15 -11.59
C ASN A 537 -2.01 -18.20 -12.78
N LEU A 538 -0.98 -18.25 -13.63
CA LEU A 538 -0.83 -17.33 -14.78
C LEU A 538 -1.57 -17.84 -16.02
N ALA A 539 -2.13 -16.92 -16.79
CA ALA A 539 -2.69 -17.24 -18.10
C ALA A 539 -1.58 -17.77 -19.04
N THR A 540 -1.85 -18.86 -19.78
CA THR A 540 -0.87 -19.52 -20.66
C THR A 540 -0.28 -18.58 -21.73
N SER A 541 -1.04 -17.57 -22.17
CA SER A 541 -0.57 -16.53 -23.10
C SER A 541 0.46 -15.56 -22.48
N TYR A 542 0.41 -15.35 -21.17
CA TYR A 542 1.27 -14.42 -20.44
C TYR A 542 2.59 -15.06 -19.99
N MET A 543 2.53 -16.36 -19.73
CA MET A 543 3.59 -17.20 -19.15
C MET A 543 4.97 -17.07 -19.81
N ASN A 544 5.04 -16.86 -21.13
CA ASN A 544 6.30 -17.02 -21.87
C ASN A 544 6.95 -15.70 -22.30
N ASP A 545 6.18 -14.67 -22.67
CA ASP A 545 6.78 -13.45 -23.22
C ASP A 545 6.77 -12.27 -22.24
N GLY A 546 5.67 -12.04 -21.51
CA GLY A 546 5.56 -10.93 -20.55
C GLY A 546 6.43 -11.15 -19.32
N LEU A 547 6.20 -12.26 -18.62
CA LEU A 547 6.94 -12.61 -17.40
C LEU A 547 8.46 -12.70 -17.62
N VAL A 548 8.88 -13.36 -18.70
CA VAL A 548 10.31 -13.53 -19.02
C VAL A 548 10.98 -12.18 -19.28
N LYS A 549 10.32 -11.26 -19.99
CA LYS A 549 10.84 -9.90 -20.20
C LYS A 549 10.98 -9.15 -18.87
N SER A 550 9.95 -9.20 -18.02
CA SER A 550 9.97 -8.57 -16.70
C SER A 550 11.10 -9.13 -15.82
N ILE A 551 11.30 -10.45 -15.80
CA ILE A 551 12.40 -11.10 -15.07
C ILE A 551 13.77 -10.65 -15.62
N LYS A 552 13.96 -10.64 -16.95
CA LYS A 552 15.24 -10.24 -17.57
C LYS A 552 15.62 -8.79 -17.25
N ARG A 553 14.64 -7.89 -17.18
CA ARG A 553 14.89 -6.50 -16.76
C ARG A 553 15.27 -6.45 -15.29
N MET A 554 14.52 -7.13 -14.43
CA MET A 554 14.67 -7.02 -12.98
C MET A 554 15.91 -7.73 -12.44
N LYS A 555 16.36 -8.84 -13.05
CA LYS A 555 17.57 -9.57 -12.63
C LYS A 555 18.85 -8.73 -12.69
N ASN A 556 18.86 -7.63 -13.45
CA ASN A 556 20.00 -6.72 -13.53
C ASN A 556 20.04 -5.71 -12.36
N LYS A 557 18.94 -5.59 -11.60
CA LYS A 557 18.75 -4.57 -10.56
C LYS A 557 18.76 -5.15 -9.14
N LYS A 558 18.18 -6.34 -8.94
CA LYS A 558 18.15 -7.04 -7.64
C LYS A 558 18.24 -8.56 -7.80
N GLN A 559 18.53 -9.25 -6.70
CA GLN A 559 18.54 -10.71 -6.67
C GLN A 559 17.11 -11.25 -6.68
N ILE A 560 16.84 -12.19 -7.58
CA ILE A 560 15.55 -12.90 -7.70
C ILE A 560 15.81 -14.37 -7.38
N ILE A 561 15.01 -14.92 -6.47
CA ILE A 561 14.97 -16.36 -6.17
C ILE A 561 13.61 -16.85 -6.63
N PHE A 562 13.59 -17.57 -7.74
CA PHE A 562 12.36 -17.97 -8.42
C PHE A 562 12.18 -19.49 -8.33
N VAL A 563 11.11 -19.96 -7.69
CA VAL A 563 10.77 -21.38 -7.70
C VAL A 563 9.93 -21.67 -8.92
N SER A 564 10.36 -22.61 -9.75
CA SER A 564 9.57 -23.01 -10.91
C SER A 564 9.65 -24.50 -11.22
N HIS A 565 8.56 -25.01 -11.77
CA HIS A 565 8.51 -26.33 -12.41
C HIS A 565 8.54 -26.24 -13.95
N ASN A 566 8.46 -25.02 -14.50
CA ASN A 566 8.48 -24.77 -15.93
C ASN A 566 9.92 -24.49 -16.40
N ALA A 567 10.48 -25.40 -17.20
CA ALA A 567 11.81 -25.26 -17.78
C ALA A 567 12.01 -24.05 -18.71
N THR A 568 10.93 -23.40 -19.14
CA THR A 568 11.00 -22.16 -19.92
C THR A 568 11.53 -21.01 -19.08
N ILE A 569 11.21 -20.94 -17.77
CA ILE A 569 11.65 -19.85 -16.90
C ILE A 569 13.19 -19.79 -16.75
N PRO A 570 13.89 -20.86 -16.35
CA PRO A 570 15.36 -20.81 -16.24
C PRO A 570 16.07 -20.61 -17.59
N MET A 571 15.50 -21.15 -18.68
CA MET A 571 16.10 -21.09 -20.01
C MET A 571 15.86 -19.75 -20.71
N ALA A 572 14.60 -19.32 -20.81
CA ALA A 572 14.22 -18.09 -21.48
C ALA A 572 14.51 -16.85 -20.61
N GLY A 573 14.41 -16.97 -19.28
CA GLY A 573 14.84 -15.93 -18.33
C GLY A 573 16.37 -15.78 -18.24
N ASP A 574 17.12 -16.72 -18.82
CA ASP A 574 18.57 -16.76 -18.80
C ASP A 574 19.12 -16.68 -17.36
N ALA A 575 18.81 -17.71 -16.58
CA ALA A 575 19.17 -17.82 -15.17
C ALA A 575 20.69 -17.85 -14.99
N GLN A 576 21.17 -17.13 -13.97
CA GLN A 576 22.58 -17.17 -13.60
C GLN A 576 22.93 -18.43 -12.82
N ASN A 577 21.99 -18.93 -12.04
CA ASN A 577 22.22 -20.07 -11.18
C ASN A 577 20.96 -20.93 -11.08
N ILE A 578 21.17 -22.24 -11.05
CA ILE A 578 20.11 -23.23 -10.92
C ILE A 578 20.32 -23.97 -9.60
N ILE A 579 19.25 -24.06 -8.82
CA ILE A 579 19.20 -24.77 -7.55
C ILE A 579 18.34 -26.00 -7.77
N LEU A 580 18.98 -27.16 -7.75
CA LEU A 580 18.34 -28.45 -7.93
C LEU A 580 17.96 -29.02 -6.57
N CYS A 581 16.67 -29.27 -6.38
CA CYS A 581 16.11 -29.95 -5.22
C CYS A 581 15.72 -31.38 -5.61
N GLU A 582 16.32 -32.38 -4.97
CA GLU A 582 16.04 -33.81 -5.15
C GLU A 582 15.65 -34.46 -3.82
N ASN A 583 14.82 -35.50 -3.89
CA ASN A 583 14.48 -36.32 -2.73
C ASN A 583 14.99 -37.74 -2.99
N ASN A 584 16.07 -38.11 -2.30
CA ASN A 584 16.74 -39.39 -2.42
C ASN A 584 16.35 -40.26 -1.23
N ASP A 585 15.34 -41.11 -1.43
CA ASP A 585 14.84 -42.07 -0.43
C ASP A 585 14.49 -41.45 0.94
N GLY A 586 13.86 -40.26 0.93
CA GLY A 586 13.43 -39.54 2.13
C GLY A 586 14.45 -38.53 2.66
N LYS A 587 15.65 -38.46 2.06
CA LYS A 587 16.62 -37.39 2.32
C LYS A 587 16.57 -36.34 1.22
N ILE A 588 16.31 -35.09 1.58
CA ILE A 588 16.31 -33.96 0.66
C ILE A 588 17.75 -33.52 0.38
N GLU A 589 18.14 -33.43 -0.88
CA GLU A 589 19.44 -32.95 -1.32
C GLU A 589 19.25 -31.71 -2.20
N ILE A 590 19.89 -30.60 -1.80
CA ILE A 590 19.79 -29.32 -2.50
C ILE A 590 21.19 -28.85 -2.87
N LYS A 591 21.42 -28.74 -4.18
CA LYS A 591 22.70 -28.32 -4.77
C LYS A 591 22.48 -27.21 -5.79
N SER A 592 23.48 -26.36 -5.97
CA SER A 592 23.43 -25.27 -6.94
C SER A 592 24.56 -25.38 -7.98
N SER A 593 24.30 -24.93 -9.19
CA SER A 593 25.35 -24.72 -10.19
C SER A 593 24.89 -23.69 -11.24
N PRO A 594 25.81 -22.92 -11.83
CA PRO A 594 25.51 -22.03 -12.95
C PRO A 594 24.84 -22.79 -14.11
N LEU A 595 24.07 -22.08 -14.95
CA LEU A 595 23.32 -22.71 -16.05
C LEU A 595 24.22 -23.48 -17.03
N GLU A 596 25.45 -23.00 -17.25
CA GLU A 596 26.48 -23.65 -18.06
C GLU A 596 27.32 -24.71 -17.31
N GLY A 597 27.01 -24.95 -16.04
CA GLY A 597 27.74 -25.84 -15.15
C GLY A 597 27.16 -27.26 -15.08
N GLN A 598 27.62 -28.00 -14.07
CA GLN A 598 27.22 -29.38 -13.81
C GLN A 598 26.83 -29.55 -12.34
N ILE A 599 25.88 -30.46 -12.08
CA ILE A 599 25.51 -30.95 -10.75
C ILE A 599 25.64 -32.46 -10.78
N ASN A 600 26.44 -33.01 -9.86
CA ASN A 600 26.72 -34.46 -9.75
C ASN A 600 27.25 -35.07 -11.08
N GLY A 601 28.04 -34.30 -11.85
CA GLY A 601 28.61 -34.75 -13.13
C GLY A 601 27.63 -34.74 -14.32
N ILE A 602 26.42 -34.22 -14.14
CA ILE A 602 25.41 -34.06 -15.19
C ILE A 602 25.22 -32.56 -15.47
N ASP A 603 25.15 -32.19 -16.74
CA ASP A 603 24.91 -30.80 -17.15
C ASP A 603 23.59 -30.27 -16.57
N VAL A 604 23.59 -29.04 -16.08
CA VAL A 604 22.40 -28.41 -15.48
C VAL A 604 21.22 -28.38 -16.46
N VAL A 605 21.49 -28.10 -17.74
CA VAL A 605 20.47 -28.13 -18.81
C VAL A 605 19.80 -29.49 -18.95
N ASP A 606 20.55 -30.57 -18.71
CA ASP A 606 20.03 -31.94 -18.75
C ASP A 606 19.12 -32.24 -17.56
N HIS A 607 19.41 -31.68 -16.38
CA HIS A 607 18.53 -31.73 -15.21
C HIS A 607 17.23 -30.96 -15.46
N ILE A 608 17.31 -29.72 -15.96
CA ILE A 608 16.15 -28.93 -16.36
C ILE A 608 15.28 -29.72 -17.35
N ALA A 609 15.91 -30.37 -18.33
CA ALA A 609 15.19 -31.11 -19.36
C ALA A 609 14.50 -32.40 -18.88
N LYS A 610 14.95 -32.96 -17.75
CA LYS A 610 14.27 -34.09 -17.10
C LYS A 610 13.03 -33.63 -16.33
N ILE A 611 13.14 -32.50 -15.64
CA ILE A 611 12.08 -31.94 -14.79
C ILE A 611 10.99 -31.25 -15.62
N ALA A 612 11.33 -30.76 -16.82
CA ALA A 612 10.40 -30.08 -17.73
C ALA A 612 9.24 -30.98 -18.20
N ASP A 613 8.02 -30.47 -18.12
CA ASP A 613 6.86 -31.04 -18.81
C ASP A 613 7.12 -31.15 -20.34
N GLY A 614 7.32 -32.38 -20.81
CA GLY A 614 7.59 -32.73 -22.21
C GLY A 614 8.99 -33.28 -22.52
N GLY A 615 9.89 -33.34 -21.53
CA GLY A 615 11.20 -34.00 -21.62
C GLY A 615 12.19 -33.41 -22.63
N LYS A 616 13.35 -34.06 -22.80
CA LYS A 616 14.42 -33.66 -23.74
C LYS A 616 13.92 -33.43 -25.18
N SER A 617 12.86 -34.11 -25.62
CA SER A 617 12.32 -34.00 -26.98
C SER A 617 11.48 -32.74 -27.19
N SER A 618 10.75 -32.27 -26.16
CA SER A 618 10.00 -31.01 -26.20
C SER A 618 10.93 -29.80 -26.26
N ILE A 619 12.00 -29.82 -25.47
CA ILE A 619 13.03 -28.76 -25.48
C ILE A 619 13.77 -28.76 -26.82
N LYS A 620 14.26 -29.92 -27.31
CA LYS A 620 14.88 -30.01 -28.65
C LYS A 620 13.94 -29.58 -29.77
N LYS A 621 12.63 -29.86 -29.68
CA LYS A 621 11.64 -29.37 -30.65
C LYS A 621 11.46 -27.85 -30.56
N ARG A 622 11.40 -27.25 -29.36
CA ARG A 622 11.33 -25.79 -29.19
C ARG A 622 12.57 -25.08 -29.74
N PHE A 623 13.76 -25.64 -29.55
CA PHE A 623 15.01 -25.13 -30.15
C PHE A 623 15.08 -25.34 -31.68
N LYS A 624 14.55 -26.44 -32.23
CA LYS A 624 14.60 -26.74 -33.68
C LYS A 624 13.45 -26.15 -34.51
N LYS A 625 12.31 -25.78 -33.92
CA LYS A 625 11.08 -25.45 -34.67
C LYS A 625 11.06 -24.00 -35.20
N TYR A 626 11.94 -23.12 -34.75
CA TYR A 626 12.10 -21.78 -35.32
C TYR A 626 13.04 -21.81 -36.53
N ASN A 627 12.52 -22.33 -37.63
CA ASN A 627 13.15 -22.24 -38.94
C ASN A 627 12.63 -20.94 -39.62
N LEU A 628 13.49 -19.91 -39.65
CA LEU A 628 13.29 -18.52 -40.11
C LEU A 628 12.92 -18.35 -41.60
N LYS A 629 11.85 -19.00 -42.10
CA LYS A 629 11.39 -18.77 -43.49
C LYS A 629 10.03 -18.08 -43.64
N LYS A 630 9.27 -17.88 -42.56
CA LYS A 630 7.99 -17.15 -42.60
C LYS A 630 7.71 -16.43 -41.28
N PHE A 631 8.38 -15.32 -41.04
CA PHE A 631 7.89 -14.27 -40.15
C PHE A 631 8.25 -12.93 -40.80
N LYS A 632 7.22 -12.18 -41.20
CA LYS A 632 7.31 -10.73 -41.40
C LYS A 632 6.55 -10.14 -40.21
N GLU A 633 7.18 -9.24 -39.48
CA GLU A 633 6.46 -8.36 -38.56
C GLU A 633 5.64 -7.39 -39.44
N ASP A 634 4.35 -7.28 -39.15
CA ASP A 634 3.45 -6.26 -39.69
C ASP A 634 3.56 -4.96 -38.88
#